data_AF-A0AAE1G885-F1
#
_entry.id   AF-A0AAE1G885-F1
#
_cell.length_a   1.000
_cell.length_b   1.000
_cell.length_c   1.000
_cell.angle_alpha   90.00
_cell.angle_beta   90.00
_cell.angle_gamma   90.00
#
_symmetry.space_group_name_H-M   'P 1'
#
loop_
_entity.id
_entity.type
_entity.pdbx_description
1 polymer ?
#
loop_
_entity_poly.entity_id
_entity_poly.type
_entity_poly.pdbx_seq_one_letter_code
_entity_poly.pdbx_strand_id
1 'polypeptide(L)'
;MNMARLNDAAWINDGDELENLLYKIKKARNNAMHESLEITKSEFEEKTKELREDLIATLTKAKERFGKSDTELKKEIDNIEVVMNRITGEPLDLDDFLREYHSELQEHIISRVADQLKKHSTYGKHVNPLSFLTTNKVQLPINKIYTKIKVMQGRLEGKEKIVDHLDLIKLVQGQSTKPQVLVV
;
A
#
# COMPACT_ATOMS: atom_id res chain seq x y z
N MET A 1 0.57 36.71 -14.19
CA MET A 1 0.60 35.97 -12.92
C MET A 1 1.55 34.79 -13.11
N ASN A 2 2.72 34.79 -12.47
CA ASN A 2 3.70 33.71 -12.61
C ASN A 2 3.45 32.67 -11.50
N MET A 3 3.13 31.44 -11.88
CA MET A 3 3.21 30.28 -11.00
C MET A 3 4.62 29.72 -11.07
N ALA A 4 5.18 29.37 -9.91
CA ALA A 4 6.45 28.66 -9.84
C ALA A 4 6.30 27.24 -10.43
N ARG A 5 7.27 26.81 -11.24
CA ARG A 5 7.31 25.48 -11.88
C ARG A 5 7.59 24.39 -10.83
N LEU A 6 7.24 23.14 -11.14
CA LEU A 6 7.21 22.00 -10.20
C LEU A 6 8.55 21.68 -9.47
N ASN A 7 9.67 22.30 -9.85
CA ASN A 7 11.00 22.13 -9.25
C ASN A 7 11.64 23.47 -8.84
N ASP A 8 10.86 24.55 -8.78
CA ASP A 8 11.38 25.84 -8.35
C ASP A 8 11.67 25.80 -6.84
N ALA A 9 12.66 26.59 -6.42
CA ALA A 9 13.06 26.73 -5.03
C ALA A 9 11.88 27.07 -4.09
N ALA A 10 10.86 27.76 -4.63
CA ALA A 10 9.57 28.05 -4.00
C ALA A 10 8.82 26.83 -3.43
N TRP A 11 9.03 25.65 -4.02
CA TRP A 11 8.40 24.40 -3.60
C TRP A 11 9.26 23.58 -2.64
N ILE A 12 10.57 23.82 -2.61
CA ILE A 12 11.56 22.92 -1.99
C ILE A 12 12.23 23.53 -0.76
N ASN A 13 12.46 24.85 -0.76
CA ASN A 13 13.11 25.52 0.37
C ASN A 13 12.11 25.81 1.48
N ASP A 14 12.52 25.61 2.74
CA ASP A 14 11.76 26.06 3.91
C ASP A 14 11.58 27.58 3.86
N GLY A 15 10.38 28.01 3.48
CA GLY A 15 10.04 29.42 3.34
C GLY A 15 8.54 29.62 3.42
N ASP A 16 8.15 30.86 3.69
CA ASP A 16 6.74 31.25 3.89
C ASP A 16 6.01 31.53 2.56
N GLU A 17 6.50 30.95 1.46
CA GLU A 17 5.85 31.06 0.17
C GLU A 17 4.61 30.17 0.13
N LEU A 18 3.54 30.65 -0.52
CA LEU A 18 2.27 29.93 -0.60
C LEU A 18 2.44 28.52 -1.18
N GLU A 19 3.32 28.39 -2.17
CA GLU A 19 3.69 27.13 -2.81
C GLU A 19 4.30 26.12 -1.82
N ASN A 20 5.19 26.56 -0.93
CA ASN A 20 5.78 25.71 0.11
C ASN A 20 4.74 25.26 1.14
N LEU A 21 3.89 26.18 1.60
CA LEU A 21 2.83 25.87 2.57
C LEU A 21 1.83 24.87 2.00
N LEU A 22 1.45 25.02 0.72
CA LEU A 22 0.63 24.04 0.00
C LEU A 22 1.33 22.69 -0.15
N TYR A 23 2.65 22.68 -0.32
CA TYR A 23 3.43 21.45 -0.35
C TYR A 23 3.42 20.73 1.00
N LYS A 24 3.61 21.45 2.12
CA LYS A 24 3.54 20.89 3.48
C LYS A 24 2.19 20.23 3.75
N ILE A 25 1.08 20.90 3.44
CA ILE A 25 -0.28 20.34 3.58
C ILE A 25 -0.44 19.07 2.73
N LYS A 26 0.00 19.10 1.46
CA LYS A 26 -0.07 17.92 0.57
C LYS A 26 0.75 16.75 1.10
N LYS A 27 1.94 17.02 1.63
CA LYS A 27 2.84 16.01 2.21
C LYS A 27 2.21 15.41 3.46
N ALA A 28 1.68 16.22 4.37
CA ALA A 28 0.96 15.77 5.56
C ALA A 28 -0.21 14.85 5.20
N ARG A 29 -1.05 15.25 4.24
CA ARG A 29 -2.14 14.40 3.71
C ARG A 29 -1.62 13.08 3.13
N ASN A 30 -0.59 13.12 2.29
CA ASN A 30 -0.04 11.91 1.67
C ASN A 30 0.52 10.95 2.73
N ASN A 31 1.22 11.47 3.73
CA ASN A 31 1.73 10.66 4.84
C ASN A 31 0.57 10.04 5.62
N ALA A 32 -0.48 10.81 5.94
CA ALA A 32 -1.66 10.28 6.61
C ALA A 32 -2.37 9.15 5.83
N MET A 33 -2.39 9.23 4.50
CA MET A 33 -3.05 8.24 3.63
C MET A 33 -2.23 6.99 3.33
N HIS A 34 -0.90 7.08 3.40
CA HIS A 34 0.00 6.01 2.94
C HIS A 34 0.86 5.39 4.04
N GLU A 35 1.02 6.06 5.18
CA GLU A 35 1.69 5.49 6.34
C GLU A 35 0.69 4.67 7.16
N SER A 36 1.08 3.45 7.53
CA SER A 36 0.36 2.63 8.49
C SER A 36 0.53 3.27 9.88
N LEU A 37 -0.24 4.31 10.18
CA LEU A 37 -0.05 5.11 11.39
C LEU A 37 -0.68 4.41 12.59
N GLU A 38 0.11 3.55 13.25
CA GLU A 38 0.01 3.41 14.70
C GLU A 38 0.61 4.70 15.31
N ILE A 39 -0.22 5.73 15.49
CA ILE A 39 0.16 6.96 16.19
C ILE A 39 -0.44 6.99 17.58
N THR A 40 0.34 7.46 18.52
CA THR A 40 -0.13 7.77 19.88
C THR A 40 -1.01 9.02 19.86
N LYS A 41 -1.82 9.20 20.91
CA LYS A 41 -2.65 10.39 21.10
C LYS A 41 -1.81 11.69 21.09
N SER A 42 -0.63 11.67 21.70
CA SER A 42 0.27 12.83 21.75
C SER A 42 0.77 13.19 20.35
N GLU A 43 1.18 12.22 19.55
CA GLU A 43 1.63 12.45 18.17
C GLU A 43 0.49 12.93 17.27
N PHE A 44 -0.73 12.45 17.51
CA PHE A 44 -1.92 12.94 16.82
C PHE A 44 -2.19 14.41 17.13
N GLU A 45 -2.17 14.79 18.41
CA GLU A 45 -2.36 16.19 18.84
C GLU A 45 -1.27 17.12 18.25
N GLU A 46 -0.02 16.69 18.26
CA GLU A 46 1.11 17.44 17.70
C GLU A 46 0.95 17.63 16.18
N LYS A 47 0.73 16.56 15.42
CA LYS A 47 0.51 16.65 13.97
C LYS A 47 -0.72 17.49 13.60
N THR A 48 -1.77 17.42 14.41
CA THR A 48 -2.99 18.22 14.22
C THR A 48 -2.71 19.71 14.46
N LYS A 49 -1.89 20.03 15.46
CA LYS A 49 -1.44 21.39 15.72
C LYS A 49 -0.58 21.94 14.57
N GLU A 50 0.38 21.17 14.08
CA GLU A 50 1.21 21.55 12.93
C GLU A 50 0.36 21.85 11.68
N LEU A 51 -0.60 20.96 11.37
CA LEU A 51 -1.51 21.15 10.24
C LEU A 51 -2.36 22.42 10.38
N ARG A 52 -2.79 22.75 11.60
CA ARG A 52 -3.54 23.98 11.90
C ARG A 52 -2.71 25.22 11.55
N GLU A 53 -1.46 25.25 12.02
CA GLU A 53 -0.53 26.35 11.77
C GLU A 53 -0.25 26.53 10.28
N ASP A 54 0.01 25.43 9.56
CA ASP A 54 0.22 25.44 8.11
C ASP A 54 -1.01 25.96 7.32
N LEU A 55 -2.21 25.57 7.72
CA LEU A 55 -3.45 26.03 7.07
C LEU A 55 -3.68 27.53 7.28
N ILE A 56 -3.50 28.03 8.52
CA ILE A 56 -3.65 29.46 8.84
C ILE A 56 -2.60 30.29 8.09
N ALA A 57 -1.35 29.83 8.06
CA ALA A 57 -0.28 30.48 7.31
C ALA A 57 -0.61 30.52 5.81
N THR A 58 -1.12 29.43 5.24
CA THR A 58 -1.54 29.34 3.84
C THR A 58 -2.63 30.36 3.53
N LEU A 59 -3.67 30.46 4.37
CA LEU A 59 -4.75 31.41 4.16
C LEU A 59 -4.28 32.86 4.29
N THR A 60 -3.37 33.14 5.22
CA THR A 60 -2.80 34.48 5.39
C THR A 60 -2.02 34.90 4.15
N LYS A 61 -1.20 34.00 3.59
CA LYS A 61 -0.47 34.24 2.33
C LYS A 61 -1.38 34.31 1.12
N ALA A 62 -2.44 33.51 1.07
CA ALA A 62 -3.45 33.60 0.03
C ALA A 62 -4.17 34.96 0.08
N LYS A 63 -4.50 35.46 1.28
CA LYS A 63 -5.09 36.80 1.45
C LYS A 63 -4.19 37.88 0.84
N GLU A 64 -2.90 37.88 1.20
CA GLU A 64 -1.91 38.82 0.65
C GLU A 64 -1.84 38.73 -0.87
N ARG A 65 -1.79 37.51 -1.43
CA ARG A 65 -1.61 37.27 -2.87
C ARG A 65 -2.83 37.63 -3.71
N PHE A 66 -4.04 37.39 -3.18
CA PHE A 66 -5.30 37.58 -3.91
C PHE A 66 -6.06 38.84 -3.50
N GLY A 67 -5.49 39.66 -2.61
CA GLY A 67 -6.10 40.93 -2.17
C GLY A 67 -7.43 40.74 -1.44
N LYS A 68 -7.53 39.69 -0.61
CA LYS A 68 -8.73 39.40 0.17
C LYS A 68 -8.80 40.26 1.43
N SER A 69 -10.02 40.48 1.91
CA SER A 69 -10.29 41.26 3.11
C SER A 69 -9.94 40.48 4.39
N ASP A 70 -9.67 41.19 5.48
CA ASP A 70 -9.45 40.58 6.80
C ASP A 70 -10.69 39.86 7.33
N THR A 71 -11.89 40.31 6.95
CA THR A 71 -13.14 39.66 7.33
C THR A 71 -13.34 38.33 6.61
N GLU A 72 -12.97 38.23 5.33
CA GLU A 72 -12.93 36.96 4.60
C GLU A 72 -11.90 36.00 5.21
N LEU A 73 -10.68 36.48 5.51
CA LEU A 73 -9.66 35.65 6.16
C LEU A 73 -10.13 35.12 7.51
N LYS A 74 -10.67 36.00 8.36
CA LYS A 74 -11.15 35.63 9.69
C LYS A 74 -12.23 34.56 9.62
N LYS A 75 -13.19 34.70 8.70
CA LYS A 75 -14.25 33.70 8.51
C LYS A 75 -13.68 32.32 8.18
N GLU A 76 -12.67 32.24 7.31
CA GLU A 76 -12.05 30.96 6.95
C GLU A 76 -11.22 30.38 8.10
N ILE A 77 -10.52 31.21 8.88
CA ILE A 77 -9.82 30.77 10.09
C ILE A 77 -10.81 30.22 11.13
N ASP A 78 -11.92 30.94 11.37
CA ASP A 78 -12.96 30.50 12.31
C ASP A 78 -13.55 29.14 11.88
N ASN A 79 -13.76 28.92 10.58
CA ASN A 79 -14.20 27.63 10.05
C ASN A 79 -13.18 26.51 10.33
N ILE A 80 -11.89 26.77 10.13
CA ILE A 80 -10.83 25.80 10.43
C ILE A 80 -10.82 25.48 11.92
N GLU A 81 -10.89 26.49 12.79
CA GLU A 81 -10.91 26.29 14.23
C GLU A 81 -12.10 25.43 14.67
N VAL A 82 -13.29 25.65 14.11
CA VAL A 82 -14.46 24.80 14.40
C VAL A 82 -14.20 23.35 13.99
N VAL A 83 -13.69 23.10 12.79
CA VAL A 83 -13.40 21.75 12.31
C VAL A 83 -12.31 21.08 13.14
N MET A 84 -11.23 21.80 13.45
CA MET A 84 -10.11 21.26 14.22
C MET A 84 -10.52 20.97 15.66
N ASN A 85 -11.27 21.86 16.30
CA ASN A 85 -11.79 21.63 17.65
C ASN A 85 -12.80 20.48 17.68
N ARG A 86 -13.58 20.27 16.61
CA ARG A 86 -14.44 19.07 16.48
C ARG A 86 -13.62 17.79 16.40
N ILE A 87 -12.51 17.81 15.66
CA ILE A 87 -11.60 16.65 15.52
C ILE A 87 -10.85 16.35 16.83
N THR A 88 -10.47 17.37 17.61
CA THR A 88 -9.64 17.21 18.82
C THR A 88 -10.43 17.18 20.14
N GLY A 89 -11.63 17.76 20.17
CA GLY A 89 -12.32 18.17 21.39
C GLY A 89 -13.33 17.17 21.93
N GLU A 90 -13.86 16.29 21.10
CA GLU A 90 -14.80 15.24 21.54
C GLU A 90 -14.21 13.88 21.16
N PRO A 91 -14.09 12.93 22.11
CA PRO A 91 -14.03 11.54 21.69
C PRO A 91 -15.36 11.31 20.98
N LEU A 92 -15.34 11.29 19.64
CA LEU A 92 -16.48 10.82 18.88
C LEU A 92 -16.85 9.49 19.51
N ASP A 93 -18.07 9.41 20.06
CA ASP A 93 -18.59 8.13 20.48
C ASP A 93 -18.41 7.21 19.27
N LEU A 94 -17.99 5.96 19.51
CA LEU A 94 -17.61 5.06 18.42
C LEU A 94 -18.77 4.95 17.41
N ASP A 95 -20.01 5.06 17.89
CA ASP A 95 -21.22 5.09 17.08
C ASP A 95 -21.37 6.36 16.22
N ASP A 96 -20.99 7.54 16.72
CA ASP A 96 -21.02 8.79 15.95
C ASP A 96 -19.89 8.84 14.92
N PHE A 97 -18.69 8.37 15.29
CA PHE A 97 -17.57 8.19 14.35
C PHE A 97 -17.94 7.22 13.23
N LEU A 98 -18.51 6.06 13.59
CA LEU A 98 -18.92 5.07 12.60
C LEU A 98 -20.07 5.57 11.73
N ARG A 99 -20.98 6.41 12.23
CA ARG A 99 -22.06 7.01 11.42
C ARG A 99 -21.56 8.06 10.43
N GLU A 100 -20.69 8.98 10.89
CA GLU A 100 -20.21 10.08 10.05
C GLU A 100 -19.24 9.60 8.97
N TYR A 101 -18.39 8.61 9.30
CA TYR A 101 -17.33 8.15 8.42
C TYR A 101 -17.53 6.73 7.86
N HIS A 102 -18.72 6.13 8.03
CA HIS A 102 -19.01 4.73 7.63
C HIS A 102 -18.53 4.41 6.21
N SER A 103 -18.95 5.23 5.24
CA SER A 103 -18.68 5.01 3.82
C SER A 103 -17.19 5.13 3.50
N GLU A 104 -16.51 6.12 4.08
CA GLU A 104 -15.09 6.36 3.85
C GLU A 104 -14.23 5.28 4.50
N LEU A 105 -14.53 4.89 5.75
CA LEU A 105 -13.88 3.76 6.41
C LEU A 105 -14.10 2.46 5.67
N GLN A 106 -15.32 2.22 5.18
CA GLN A 106 -15.65 1.02 4.42
C GLN A 106 -14.80 0.95 3.14
N GLU A 107 -14.69 2.03 2.37
CA GLU A 107 -13.83 2.08 1.18
C GLU A 107 -12.35 1.88 1.54
N HIS A 108 -11.86 2.52 2.60
CA HIS A 108 -10.49 2.37 3.06
C HIS A 108 -10.19 0.93 3.51
N ILE A 109 -11.07 0.30 4.28
CA ILE A 109 -10.94 -1.10 4.71
C ILE A 109 -10.97 -2.02 3.51
N ILE A 110 -11.92 -1.84 2.58
CA ILE A 110 -12.01 -2.65 1.36
C ILE A 110 -10.73 -2.54 0.55
N SER A 111 -10.20 -1.33 0.33
CA SER A 111 -8.96 -1.14 -0.42
C SER A 111 -7.76 -1.79 0.27
N ARG A 112 -7.62 -1.63 1.59
CA ARG A 112 -6.52 -2.20 2.38
C ARG A 112 -6.57 -3.73 2.39
N VAL A 113 -7.77 -4.30 2.57
CA VAL A 113 -7.99 -5.75 2.50
C VAL A 113 -7.69 -6.24 1.08
N ALA A 114 -8.17 -5.57 0.04
CA ALA A 114 -7.89 -5.95 -1.35
C ALA A 114 -6.39 -5.93 -1.67
N ASP A 115 -5.65 -4.93 -1.20
CA ASP A 115 -4.21 -4.84 -1.37
C ASP A 115 -3.44 -5.92 -0.59
N GLN A 116 -3.85 -6.21 0.65
CA GLN A 116 -3.29 -7.32 1.41
C GLN A 116 -3.59 -8.67 0.75
N LEU A 117 -4.82 -8.88 0.26
CA LEU A 117 -5.22 -10.08 -0.47
C LEU A 117 -4.42 -10.22 -1.75
N LYS A 118 -4.20 -9.11 -2.48
CA LYS A 118 -3.38 -9.08 -3.70
C LYS A 118 -1.93 -9.46 -3.39
N LYS A 119 -1.35 -8.89 -2.32
CA LYS A 119 0.01 -9.23 -1.84
C LYS A 119 0.11 -10.71 -1.49
N HIS A 120 -0.81 -11.25 -0.69
CA HIS A 120 -0.84 -12.67 -0.32
C HIS A 120 -1.12 -13.59 -1.51
N SER A 121 -2.01 -13.20 -2.42
CA SER A 121 -2.28 -13.91 -3.66
C SER A 121 -1.02 -14.02 -4.51
N THR A 122 -0.17 -12.98 -4.60
CA THR A 122 1.13 -13.08 -5.29
C THR A 122 2.05 -14.16 -4.72
N TYR A 123 2.05 -14.38 -3.40
CA TYR A 123 2.80 -15.49 -2.79
C TYR A 123 2.16 -16.86 -3.11
N GLY A 124 0.84 -16.91 -3.17
CA GLY A 124 0.08 -18.09 -3.58
C GLY A 124 0.05 -18.33 -5.09
N LYS A 125 0.65 -17.48 -5.95
CA LYS A 125 0.56 -17.66 -7.41
C LYS A 125 1.32 -18.88 -7.92
N HIS A 126 2.28 -19.39 -7.16
CA HIS A 126 3.10 -20.51 -7.60
C HIS A 126 3.09 -21.63 -6.56
N VAL A 127 2.81 -22.84 -7.00
CA VAL A 127 2.92 -24.05 -6.17
C VAL A 127 4.09 -24.87 -6.70
N ASN A 128 4.87 -25.45 -5.78
CA ASN A 128 5.83 -26.49 -6.13
C ASN A 128 5.24 -27.84 -5.76
N PRO A 129 4.46 -28.49 -6.65
CA PRO A 129 3.87 -29.78 -6.34
C PRO A 129 4.91 -30.90 -6.23
N LEU A 130 6.18 -30.65 -6.58
CA LEU A 130 7.28 -31.62 -6.53
C LEU A 130 8.32 -31.26 -5.45
N SER A 131 7.96 -30.38 -4.50
CA SER A 131 8.85 -29.96 -3.41
C SER A 131 9.33 -31.12 -2.54
N PHE A 132 8.55 -32.19 -2.45
CA PHE A 132 8.90 -33.40 -1.71
C PHE A 132 9.74 -34.41 -2.51
N LEU A 133 9.81 -34.28 -3.83
CA LEU A 133 10.54 -35.20 -4.72
C LEU A 133 11.87 -34.63 -5.21
N THR A 134 12.05 -33.32 -5.18
CA THR A 134 13.26 -32.67 -5.71
C THR A 134 13.73 -31.56 -4.79
N THR A 135 15.05 -31.37 -4.68
CA THR A 135 15.64 -30.18 -4.03
C THR A 135 15.47 -28.91 -4.86
N ASN A 136 14.90 -29.00 -6.06
CA ASN A 136 14.75 -27.89 -6.98
C ASN A 136 13.43 -27.14 -6.70
N LYS A 137 13.51 -25.80 -6.71
CA LYS A 137 12.35 -24.91 -6.54
C LYS A 137 11.60 -24.75 -7.86
N VAL A 138 10.93 -25.80 -8.32
CA VAL A 138 10.04 -25.71 -9.49
C VAL A 138 8.78 -24.96 -9.07
N GLN A 139 8.58 -23.75 -9.58
CA GLN A 139 7.41 -22.91 -9.28
C GLN A 139 6.43 -22.96 -10.45
N LEU A 140 5.29 -23.64 -10.29
CA LEU A 140 4.25 -23.71 -11.31
C LEU A 140 3.15 -22.69 -11.00
N PRO A 141 2.77 -21.82 -11.95
CA PRO A 141 1.73 -20.84 -11.72
C PRO A 141 0.35 -21.51 -11.59
N ILE A 142 -0.39 -21.20 -10.52
CA ILE A 142 -1.71 -21.80 -10.20
C ILE A 142 -2.74 -21.55 -11.31
N ASN A 143 -2.62 -20.49 -12.10
CA ASN A 143 -3.53 -20.26 -13.23
C ASN A 143 -3.40 -21.30 -14.37
N LYS A 144 -2.45 -22.24 -14.28
CA LYS A 144 -2.26 -23.37 -15.20
C LYS A 144 -2.57 -24.73 -14.55
N ILE A 145 -3.58 -24.84 -13.68
CA ILE A 145 -3.98 -26.10 -13.00
C ILE A 145 -4.27 -27.29 -13.96
N TYR A 146 -4.39 -27.08 -15.27
CA TYR A 146 -4.46 -28.17 -16.26
C TYR A 146 -3.08 -28.61 -16.82
N THR A 147 -2.01 -28.58 -16.03
CA THR A 147 -0.68 -29.00 -16.51
C THR A 147 -0.51 -30.52 -16.34
N LYS A 148 -0.45 -31.25 -17.46
CA LYS A 148 -0.16 -32.69 -17.48
C LYS A 148 1.34 -32.91 -17.21
N ILE A 149 1.70 -33.25 -15.97
CA ILE A 149 3.09 -33.58 -15.60
C ILE A 149 3.44 -34.96 -16.17
N LYS A 150 4.44 -35.02 -17.05
CA LYS A 150 5.04 -36.28 -17.52
C LYS A 150 6.41 -36.44 -16.88
N VAL A 151 6.62 -37.51 -16.13
CA VAL A 151 7.94 -37.82 -15.56
C VAL A 151 8.64 -38.83 -16.46
N MET A 152 9.87 -38.53 -16.84
CA MET A 152 10.68 -39.37 -17.74
C MET A 152 11.95 -39.85 -17.03
N GLN A 153 12.34 -41.08 -17.28
CA GLN A 153 13.62 -41.61 -16.80
C GLN A 153 14.67 -41.47 -17.90
N GLY A 154 15.71 -40.65 -17.69
CA GLY A 154 16.85 -40.58 -18.60
C GLY A 154 17.69 -41.86 -18.52
N ARG A 155 17.77 -42.63 -19.60
CA ARG A 155 18.76 -43.71 -19.76
C ARG A 155 19.85 -43.26 -20.74
N LEU A 156 21.08 -43.76 -20.56
CA LEU A 156 22.25 -43.47 -21.40
C LEU A 156 22.04 -43.74 -22.91
N GLU A 157 21.01 -44.53 -23.27
CA GLU A 157 20.68 -44.90 -24.65
C GLU A 157 19.63 -43.99 -25.33
N GLY A 158 19.22 -42.88 -24.70
CA GLY A 158 18.39 -41.84 -25.34
C GLY A 158 16.92 -42.18 -25.59
N LYS A 159 16.41 -43.30 -25.04
CA LYS A 159 14.98 -43.66 -25.17
C LYS A 159 14.18 -43.11 -23.98
N GLU A 160 13.28 -42.18 -24.27
CA GLU A 160 12.32 -41.63 -23.31
C GLU A 160 11.25 -42.67 -22.95
N LYS A 161 11.11 -43.00 -21.67
CA LYS A 161 10.01 -43.83 -21.17
C LYS A 161 9.16 -43.01 -20.20
N ILE A 162 7.86 -42.97 -20.46
CA ILE A 162 6.87 -42.41 -19.52
C ILE A 162 6.85 -43.31 -18.28
N VAL A 163 7.07 -42.71 -17.12
CA VAL A 163 7.07 -43.40 -15.83
C VAL A 163 5.70 -43.20 -15.17
N ASP A 164 5.06 -44.30 -14.75
CA ASP A 164 3.78 -44.23 -14.03
C ASP A 164 4.00 -43.83 -12.56
N HIS A 165 2.98 -43.27 -11.90
CA HIS A 165 3.04 -42.81 -10.51
C HIS A 165 3.43 -43.93 -9.52
N LEU A 166 3.05 -45.18 -9.79
CA LEU A 166 3.45 -46.34 -9.00
C LEU A 166 4.94 -46.71 -9.18
N ASP A 167 5.52 -46.43 -10.35
CA ASP A 167 6.93 -46.68 -10.63
C ASP A 167 7.82 -45.63 -9.95
N LEU A 168 7.33 -44.39 -9.78
CA LEU A 168 8.01 -43.34 -9.00
C LEU A 168 8.14 -43.71 -7.52
N ILE A 169 7.09 -44.27 -6.92
CA ILE A 169 7.12 -44.71 -5.53
C ILE A 169 8.17 -45.82 -5.34
N LYS A 170 8.24 -46.78 -6.27
CA LYS A 170 9.24 -47.85 -6.25
C LYS A 170 10.68 -47.33 -6.45
N LEU A 171 10.86 -46.31 -7.30
CA LEU A 171 12.17 -45.66 -7.53
C LEU A 171 12.66 -44.84 -6.33
N VAL A 172 11.75 -44.20 -5.57
CA VAL A 172 12.11 -43.47 -4.35
C VAL A 172 12.43 -44.44 -3.19
N GLN A 173 11.77 -45.60 -3.16
CA GLN A 173 12.00 -46.63 -2.16
C GLN A 173 13.24 -47.51 -2.44
N GLY A 174 13.67 -47.62 -3.70
CA GLY A 174 14.88 -48.34 -4.11
C GLY A 174 16.06 -47.39 -4.32
N GLN A 175 17.12 -47.52 -3.53
CA GLN A 175 18.37 -46.77 -3.72
C GLN A 175 19.09 -47.18 -5.03
N SER A 176 18.70 -46.63 -6.17
CA SER A 176 19.60 -46.52 -7.33
C SER A 176 19.09 -45.54 -8.37
N THR A 177 19.88 -44.50 -8.58
CA THR A 177 19.77 -43.41 -9.58
C THR A 177 18.62 -42.40 -9.36
N LYS A 178 19.02 -41.17 -9.03
CA LYS A 178 18.12 -40.02 -8.88
C LYS A 178 17.44 -39.73 -10.23
N PRO A 179 16.10 -39.70 -10.31
CA PRO A 179 15.41 -39.32 -11.54
C PRO A 179 15.65 -37.83 -11.85
N GLN A 180 15.86 -37.51 -13.13
CA GLN A 180 15.85 -36.14 -13.63
C GLN A 180 14.44 -35.83 -14.14
N VAL A 181 13.77 -34.84 -13.55
CA VAL A 181 12.42 -34.45 -13.94
C VAL A 181 12.50 -33.35 -14.99
N LEU A 182 11.97 -33.62 -16.18
CA LEU A 182 11.74 -32.60 -17.21
C LEU A 182 10.30 -32.09 -17.08
N VAL A 183 10.12 -30.78 -16.93
CA VAL A 183 8.81 -30.14 -16.95
C VAL A 183 8.58 -29.60 -18.36
N VAL A 184 7.55 -30.09 -19.06
CA VAL A 184 7.14 -29.63 -20.40
C VAL A 184 5.79 -28.94 -20.30
#